data_AF-A0A382MCX3-F1
#
_entry.id   AF-A0A382MCX3-F1
#
_cell.length_a   1.000
_cell.length_b   1.000
_cell.length_c   1.000
_cell.angle_alpha   90.00
_cell.angle_beta   90.00
_cell.angle_gamma   90.00
#
_symmetry.space_group_name_H-M   'P 1'
#
loop_
_entity.id
_entity.type
_entity.pdbx_description
1 polymer ?
#
loop_
_entity_poly.entity_id
_entity_poly.type
_entity_poly.pdbx_seq_one_letter_code
_entity_poly.pdbx_strand_id
1 'polypeptide(L)'
;MFLEHPNDTDNPQGYWAHGRFSIINSFKGIVAMLAGIGHGILPILFPFTTSTWIIRSFVKLVNSDRHRNEMRTYISKELIKDLTNQIKKG
;
A
#
# COMPACT_ATOMS: atom_id res chain seq x y z
N MET A 1 -11.81 1.18 8.13
CA MET A 1 -11.06 1.72 9.29
C MET A 1 -10.29 0.55 9.90
N PHE A 2 -8.98 0.67 10.13
CA PHE A 2 -8.07 -0.35 10.70
C PHE A 2 -8.42 -0.85 12.13
N LEU A 3 -9.67 -0.67 12.57
CA LEU A 3 -10.23 -1.06 13.86
C LEU A 3 -11.21 -2.24 13.77
N GLU A 4 -11.54 -2.69 12.56
CA GLU A 4 -12.31 -3.93 12.36
C GLU A 4 -11.46 -5.13 12.80
N HIS A 5 -12.07 -6.05 13.57
CA HIS A 5 -11.38 -7.24 14.06
C HIS A 5 -10.82 -8.02 12.85
N PRO A 6 -9.71 -8.77 12.96
CA PRO A 6 -9.19 -9.58 11.85
C PRO A 6 -10.21 -10.56 11.22
N ASN A 7 -11.34 -10.80 11.91
CA ASN A 7 -12.47 -11.61 11.48
C ASN A 7 -13.60 -10.82 10.79
N ASP A 8 -13.54 -9.48 10.79
CA ASP A 8 -14.57 -8.59 10.23
C ASP A 8 -14.24 -8.20 8.77
N THR A 9 -13.22 -8.83 8.17
CA THR A 9 -12.84 -8.63 6.77
C THR A 9 -13.27 -9.81 5.92
N ASP A 10 -13.55 -9.58 4.63
CA ASP A 10 -13.97 -10.60 3.65
C ASP A 10 -12.94 -11.75 3.45
N ASN A 11 -11.74 -11.64 4.04
CA ASN A 11 -10.67 -12.65 3.99
C ASN A 11 -9.85 -12.68 5.29
N PRO A 12 -10.35 -13.34 6.36
CA PRO A 12 -9.77 -13.26 7.69
C PRO A 12 -8.40 -13.94 7.77
N GLN A 13 -7.46 -13.30 8.47
CA GLN A 13 -6.15 -13.88 8.80
C GLN A 13 -6.09 -14.27 10.27
N GLY A 14 -5.39 -15.37 10.56
CA GLY A 14 -5.02 -15.67 11.95
C GLY A 14 -4.25 -14.51 12.57
N TYR A 15 -4.52 -14.21 13.84
CA TYR A 15 -4.00 -13.06 14.58
C TYR A 15 -2.48 -12.87 14.42
N TRP A 16 -1.72 -13.96 14.49
CA TRP A 16 -0.27 -13.97 14.31
C TRP A 16 0.20 -13.63 12.88
N ALA A 17 -0.49 -14.16 11.87
CA ALA A 17 -0.18 -13.86 10.48
C ALA A 17 -0.48 -12.39 10.16
N HIS A 18 -1.59 -11.87 10.69
CA HIS A 18 -1.99 -10.48 10.56
C HIS A 18 -0.98 -9.54 11.24
N GLY A 19 -0.66 -9.79 12.51
CA GLY A 19 0.29 -8.97 13.27
C GLY A 19 1.69 -8.98 12.66
N ARG A 20 2.20 -10.15 12.25
CA ARG A 20 3.50 -10.23 11.57
C ARG A 20 3.51 -9.44 10.27
N PHE A 21 2.45 -9.55 9.46
CA PHE A 21 2.35 -8.85 8.19
C PHE A 21 2.30 -7.33 8.41
N SER A 22 1.46 -6.83 9.32
CA SER A 22 1.30 -5.40 9.56
C SER A 22 2.59 -4.77 10.11
N ILE A 23 3.24 -5.41 11.10
CA ILE A 23 4.49 -4.93 11.69
C ILE A 23 5.61 -4.85 10.65
N ILE A 24 5.83 -5.93 9.88
CA ILE A 24 6.91 -5.96 8.88
C ILE A 24 6.65 -4.93 7.78
N ASN A 25 5.40 -4.80 7.30
CA ASN A 25 5.10 -3.85 6.25
C ASN A 25 5.28 -2.41 6.72
N SER A 26 4.83 -2.08 7.93
CA SER A 26 5.00 -0.76 8.54
C SER A 26 6.47 -0.38 8.73
N PHE A 27 7.31 -1.31 9.22
CA PHE A 27 8.73 -1.04 9.36
C PHE A 27 9.41 -0.77 8.02
N LYS A 28 9.07 -1.53 6.97
CA LYS A 28 9.54 -1.26 5.60
C LYS A 28 9.10 0.12 5.10
N GLY A 29 7.90 0.56 5.47
CA GLY A 29 7.39 1.90 5.18
C GLY A 29 8.24 2.98 5.82
N ILE A 30 8.53 2.86 7.12
CA ILE A 30 9.41 3.80 7.84
C ILE A 30 10.76 3.92 7.12
N VAL A 31 11.40 2.80 6.80
CA VAL A 31 12.69 2.79 6.09
C VAL A 31 12.59 3.47 4.71
N ALA A 32 11.54 3.19 3.93
CA ALA A 32 11.35 3.81 2.62
C ALA A 32 11.14 5.33 2.72
N MET A 33 10.39 5.80 3.72
CA MET A 33 10.16 7.23 3.97
C MET A 33 11.45 7.94 4.40
N LEU A 34 12.23 7.34 5.31
CA LEU A 34 13.53 7.88 5.73
C LEU A 34 14.51 7.95 4.55
N ALA A 35 14.57 6.92 3.71
CA ALA A 35 15.36 6.93 2.48
C ALA A 35 14.90 8.05 1.53
N GLY A 36 13.60 8.31 1.42
CA GLY A 36 13.06 9.42 0.65
C GLY A 36 13.49 10.80 1.16
N ILE A 37 13.46 11.01 2.48
CA ILE A 37 13.99 12.23 3.11
C ILE A 37 15.49 12.37 2.81
N GLY A 38 16.24 11.28 2.98
CA GLY A 38 17.67 11.23 2.64
C GLY A 38 17.94 11.56 1.18
N HIS A 39 17.15 11.02 0.24
CA HIS A 39 17.24 11.34 -1.19
C HIS A 39 16.97 12.82 -1.47
N GLY A 40 16.01 13.45 -0.76
CA GLY A 40 15.74 14.87 -0.89
C GLY A 40 16.93 15.76 -0.50
N ILE A 41 17.78 15.30 0.43
CA ILE A 41 18.98 16.03 0.88
C ILE A 41 20.19 15.66 0.01
N LEU A 42 20.39 14.36 -0.28
CA LEU A 42 21.51 13.82 -1.05
C LEU A 42 21.02 12.76 -2.06
N PRO A 43 20.56 13.17 -3.26
CA PRO A 43 19.96 12.26 -4.24
C PRO A 43 20.87 11.11 -4.71
N ILE A 44 22.19 11.32 -4.68
CA ILE A 44 23.20 10.37 -5.18
C ILE A 44 23.33 9.15 -4.24
N LEU A 45 23.14 9.34 -2.93
CA LEU A 45 23.39 8.30 -1.92
C LEU A 45 22.17 7.44 -1.62
N PHE A 46 20.98 7.96 -1.88
CA PHE A 46 19.73 7.27 -1.54
C PHE A 46 18.86 7.17 -2.78
N PRO A 47 18.48 5.98 -3.26
CA PRO A 47 17.48 5.89 -4.32
C PRO A 47 16.11 6.34 -3.79
N PHE A 48 15.31 7.00 -4.63
CA PHE A 48 13.95 7.38 -4.27
C PHE A 48 13.02 6.16 -4.27
N THR A 49 12.95 5.45 -3.14
CA THR A 49 12.18 4.21 -3.00
C THR A 49 10.75 4.41 -2.50
N THR A 50 10.39 5.63 -2.08
CA THR A 50 9.10 5.95 -1.46
C THR A 50 7.91 5.60 -2.33
N SER A 51 7.89 6.08 -3.58
CA SER A 51 6.79 5.82 -4.51
C SER A 51 6.64 4.33 -4.82
N THR A 52 7.76 3.63 -5.01
CA THR A 52 7.77 2.17 -5.25
C THR A 52 7.20 1.41 -4.07
N TRP A 53 7.55 1.79 -2.83
CA TRP A 53 7.02 1.15 -1.65
C TRP A 53 5.50 1.41 -1.50
N ILE A 54 5.04 2.64 -1.73
CA ILE A 54 3.62 3.01 -1.67
C ILE A 54 2.83 2.18 -2.69
N ILE A 55 3.25 2.15 -3.95
CA ILE A 55 2.55 1.42 -5.02
C ILE A 55 2.48 -0.07 -4.71
N ARG A 56 3.59 -0.70 -4.30
CA ARG A 56 3.62 -2.13 -3.95
C ARG A 56 2.75 -2.45 -2.74
N SER A 57 2.72 -1.57 -1.73
CA SER A 57 1.87 -1.72 -0.55
C SER A 57 0.38 -1.60 -0.93
N PHE A 58 0.05 -0.62 -1.77
CA PHE A 58 -1.30 -0.44 -2.30
C PHE A 58 -1.77 -1.66 -3.10
N VAL A 59 -0.96 -2.17 -4.03
CA VAL A 59 -1.28 -3.39 -4.80
C VAL A 59 -1.52 -4.59 -3.88
N LYS A 60 -0.70 -4.77 -2.85
CA LYS A 60 -0.92 -5.83 -1.85
C LYS A 60 -2.24 -5.65 -1.09
N LEU A 61 -2.58 -4.41 -0.75
CA LEU A 61 -3.84 -4.09 -0.07
C LEU A 61 -5.04 -4.42 -0.97
N VAL A 62 -5.00 -4.01 -2.25
CA VAL A 62 -6.02 -4.33 -3.26
C VAL A 62 -6.19 -5.85 -3.36
N ASN A 63 -5.09 -6.57 -3.58
CA ASN A 63 -5.11 -8.03 -3.79
C ASN A 63 -5.46 -8.83 -2.52
N SER A 64 -5.49 -8.19 -1.35
CA SER A 64 -5.88 -8.88 -0.11
C SER A 64 -7.39 -9.09 -0.01
N ASP A 65 -8.19 -8.34 -0.80
CA ASP A 65 -9.64 -8.30 -0.77
C ASP A 65 -10.28 -7.91 0.59
N ARG A 66 -9.50 -7.41 1.55
CA ARG A 66 -9.99 -7.12 2.92
C ARG A 66 -10.65 -5.78 3.12
N HIS A 67 -10.31 -4.81 2.28
CA HIS A 67 -10.68 -3.40 2.48
C HIS A 67 -11.67 -2.91 1.42
N ARG A 68 -12.49 -3.80 0.86
CA ARG A 68 -13.37 -3.49 -0.29
C ARG A 68 -14.28 -2.28 -0.04
N ASN A 69 -14.85 -2.16 1.16
CA ASN A 69 -15.71 -1.03 1.51
C ASN A 69 -14.94 0.29 1.55
N GLU A 70 -13.77 0.31 2.20
CA GLU A 70 -12.91 1.49 2.26
C GLU A 70 -12.37 1.88 0.88
N MET A 71 -12.01 0.89 0.06
CA MET A 71 -11.56 1.09 -1.31
C MET A 71 -12.65 1.73 -2.17
N ARG A 72 -13.93 1.36 -2.00
CA ARG A 72 -15.06 1.98 -2.72
C ARG A 72 -15.25 3.46 -2.36
N THR A 73 -14.81 3.89 -1.18
CA THR A 73 -14.87 5.31 -0.77
C THR A 73 -13.84 6.16 -1.54
N TYR A 74 -12.65 5.63 -1.78
CA TYR A 74 -11.53 6.41 -2.32
C TYR A 74 -11.20 6.11 -3.78
N ILE A 75 -11.59 4.95 -4.31
CA ILE A 75 -11.31 4.54 -5.69
C ILE A 75 -12.57 4.73 -6.53
N SER A 76 -12.61 5.87 -7.22
CA SER A 76 -13.70 6.19 -8.13
C SER A 76 -13.59 5.43 -9.46
N LYS A 77 -14.70 5.35 -10.20
CA LYS A 77 -14.72 4.74 -11.53
C LYS A 77 -13.83 5.50 -12.52
N GLU A 78 -13.74 6.82 -12.36
CA GLU A 78 -12.90 7.71 -13.15
C GLU A 78 -11.42 7.38 -12.94
N LEU A 79 -10.98 7.21 -11.70
CA LEU A 79 -9.60 6.79 -11.40
C LEU A 79 -9.26 5.44 -12.05
N ILE A 80 -10.16 4.46 -11.97
CA ILE A 80 -9.97 3.14 -12.60
C ILE A 80 -9.85 3.28 -14.13
N LYS A 81 -10.71 4.10 -14.74
CA LYS A 81 -10.69 4.36 -16.18
C LYS A 81 -9.37 4.99 -16.62
N ASP A 82 -8.89 5.98 -15.88
CA ASP A 82 -7.63 6.67 -16.19
C ASP A 82 -6.42 5.75 -16.04
N LEU A 83 -6.37 4.95 -14.97
CA LEU A 83 -5.33 3.93 -14.80
C LEU A 83 -5.34 2.90 -15.94
N THR A 84 -6.52 2.44 -16.34
CA THR A 84 -6.68 1.50 -17.45
C THR A 84 -6.18 2.10 -18.77
N ASN A 85 -6.48 3.38 -19.02
CA ASN A 85 -6.04 4.07 -20.23
C ASN A 85 -4.52 4.30 -20.25
N GLN A 86 -3.89 4.57 -19.10
CA GLN A 86 -2.45 4.71 -19.00
C GLN A 86 -1.72 3.39 -19.28
N ILE A 87 -2.21 2.28 -18.72
CA ILE A 87 -1.65 0.93 -18.95
C ILE A 87 -1.75 0.54 -20.42
N LYS A 88 -2.84 0.88 -21.12
CA LYS A 88 -3.00 0.59 -22.57
C LYS A 88 -2.08 1.40 -23.48
N LYS A 89 -1.52 2.51 -22.98
CA LYS A 89 -0.67 3.44 -23.75
C LYS A 89 0.83 3.19 -23.55
N GLY A 90 1.22 2.49 -22.49
CA GLY A 90 2.60 2.09 -22.23
C GLY A 90 2.90 0.72 -22.80
#